data_AF-A0ABD2EQ64-F1
#
_entry.id   AF-A0ABD2EQ64-F1
#
_cell.length_a   1.000
_cell.length_b   1.000
_cell.length_c   1.000
_cell.angle_alpha   90.00
_cell.angle_beta   90.00
_cell.angle_gamma   90.00
#
_symmetry.space_group_name_H-M   'P 1'
#
loop_
_entity.id
_entity.type
_entity.pdbx_description
1 polymer ?
#
loop_
_entity_poly.entity_id
_entity_poly.type
_entity_poly.pdbx_seq_one_letter_code
_entity_poly.pdbx_strand_id
1 'polypeptide(L)'
;VGFFVKRGCSKGMVEIELFRASGNLIITREIDVAKNQSFWFINKKSTTQKVVEEQVAALNIQVGNLCQFLPQDKVGEFAKLSKIELLEATEKSIGPPEMHRYHCELKNFREKEKQLETSCKEKTEYLEKMVQRNERYKQDVERFYERKRHLDLIEMLEAKRPWVEYENVRQEYEEVKLARDRVKEEVRKLKEGQIPMTRRIEEIERQRHNLEARIKEKAADIKETSQKCKQKQDVIERKDKHEDYDKYGIRIRVKFRSSSQLHELTPHHQSGGERSVSTMLYLMALQELNRCPFRVVDEINQGMDPINERRVFEMVVNTACKENTSQYFFITPKLLQNLPYSEKMTVLFVYNGPHMLEPNRWNLKAFQRRRRRITFTQPSQ
;
A
#
# COMPACT_ATOMS: atom_id res chain seq x y z
N VAL A 1 25.17 -23.85 25.16
CA VAL A 1 24.16 -23.95 26.25
C VAL A 1 24.78 -24.10 27.64
N GLY A 2 25.98 -24.69 27.80
CA GLY A 2 26.55 -25.03 29.12
C GLY A 2 26.61 -23.92 30.19
N PHE A 3 26.57 -22.63 29.83
CA PHE A 3 26.54 -21.51 30.79
C PHE A 3 25.35 -21.51 31.77
N PHE A 4 24.24 -22.18 31.43
CA PHE A 4 23.08 -22.34 32.33
C PHE A 4 23.28 -23.43 33.39
N VAL A 5 24.37 -24.20 33.34
CA VAL A 5 24.72 -25.22 34.32
C VAL A 5 25.63 -24.63 35.40
N LYS A 6 25.39 -24.99 36.66
CA LYS A 6 26.19 -24.54 37.80
C LYS A 6 27.67 -24.89 37.58
N ARG A 7 28.57 -23.91 37.78
CA ARG A 7 30.02 -24.11 37.64
C ARG A 7 30.49 -25.31 38.47
N GLY A 8 31.22 -26.23 37.84
CA GLY A 8 31.68 -27.50 38.44
C GLY A 8 30.75 -28.70 38.23
N CYS A 9 29.53 -28.51 37.71
CA CYS A 9 28.61 -29.61 37.36
C CYS A 9 28.73 -29.95 35.86
N SER A 10 28.73 -31.25 35.52
CA SER A 10 28.80 -31.74 34.14
C SER A 10 27.45 -31.71 33.39
N LYS A 11 26.34 -31.71 34.14
CA LYS A 11 24.97 -31.64 33.64
C LYS A 11 24.12 -30.68 34.47
N GLY A 12 23.09 -30.13 33.84
CA GLY A 12 21.96 -29.46 34.50
C GLY A 12 20.63 -30.04 34.01
N MET A 13 19.59 -29.92 34.84
CA MET A 13 18.23 -30.40 34.56
C MET A 13 17.23 -29.30 34.92
N VAL A 14 16.23 -29.09 34.07
CA VAL A 14 15.05 -28.27 34.35
C VAL A 14 13.83 -29.13 34.08
N GLU A 15 12.87 -29.15 34.99
CA GLU A 15 11.60 -29.87 34.84
C GLU A 15 10.44 -28.94 35.19
N ILE A 16 9.38 -28.98 34.37
CA ILE A 16 8.16 -28.20 34.55
C ILE A 16 6.98 -29.16 34.39
N GLU A 17 6.13 -29.26 35.41
CA GLU A 17 4.87 -29.98 35.35
C GLU A 17 3.72 -28.99 35.09
N LEU A 18 3.01 -29.20 33.99
CA LEU A 18 1.84 -28.39 33.59
C LEU A 18 0.58 -29.22 33.79
N PHE A 19 -0.31 -28.75 34.67
CA PHE A 19 -1.60 -29.40 34.92
C PHE A 19 -2.48 -29.39 33.65
N ARG A 20 -3.11 -30.52 33.36
CA ARG A 20 -4.13 -30.68 32.29
C ARG A 20 -5.21 -31.62 32.79
N ALA A 21 -6.48 -31.35 32.44
CA ALA A 21 -7.60 -32.23 32.81
C ALA A 21 -7.48 -33.66 32.22
N SER A 22 -6.73 -33.82 31.13
CA SER A 22 -6.41 -35.12 30.50
C SER A 22 -5.17 -35.82 31.10
N GLY A 23 -4.61 -35.32 32.20
CA GLY A 23 -3.35 -35.78 32.80
C GLY A 23 -2.17 -34.86 32.48
N ASN A 24 -1.34 -34.61 33.49
CA ASN A 24 -0.29 -33.58 33.47
C ASN A 24 0.75 -33.79 32.36
N LEU A 25 1.27 -32.67 31.84
CA LEU A 25 2.42 -32.65 30.92
C LEU A 25 3.68 -32.27 31.70
N ILE A 26 4.57 -33.24 31.88
CA ILE A 26 5.91 -33.02 32.44
C ILE A 26 6.86 -32.76 31.26
N ILE A 27 7.42 -31.56 31.19
CA ILE A 27 8.46 -31.17 30.23
C ILE A 27 9.80 -31.16 30.96
N THR A 28 10.73 -31.97 30.51
CA THR A 28 12.10 -32.04 31.08
C THR A 28 13.11 -31.61 30.03
N ARG A 29 14.07 -30.76 30.44
CA ARG A 29 15.25 -30.37 29.64
C ARG A 29 16.52 -30.73 30.39
N GLU A 30 17.31 -31.65 29.85
CA GLU A 30 18.70 -31.84 30.27
C GLU A 30 19.64 -30.96 29.44
N ILE A 31 20.68 -30.44 30.09
CA ILE A 31 21.77 -29.69 29.46
C ILE A 31 23.07 -30.40 29.81
N ASP A 32 23.79 -30.88 28.78
CA ASP A 32 25.08 -31.56 28.93
C ASP A 32 26.20 -30.57 28.61
N VAL A 33 27.10 -30.32 29.56
CA VAL A 33 28.17 -29.32 29.42
C VAL A 33 29.27 -29.83 28.49
N ALA A 34 29.63 -31.12 28.57
CA ALA A 34 30.69 -31.71 27.77
C ALA A 34 30.31 -31.81 26.28
N LYS A 35 29.04 -32.10 25.99
CA LYS A 35 28.48 -32.10 24.62
C LYS A 35 27.99 -30.72 24.17
N ASN A 36 27.87 -29.76 25.09
CA ASN A 36 27.26 -28.44 24.89
C ASN A 36 25.80 -28.47 24.34
N GLN A 37 25.11 -29.60 24.50
CA GLN A 37 23.80 -29.90 23.90
C GLN A 37 22.65 -29.77 24.90
N SER A 38 21.42 -29.76 24.38
CA SER A 38 20.20 -29.93 25.17
C SER A 38 19.40 -31.13 24.70
N PHE A 39 18.93 -31.95 25.64
CA PHE A 39 18.03 -33.06 25.39
C PHE A 39 16.66 -32.72 25.98
N TRP A 40 15.60 -32.93 25.21
CA TRP A 40 14.24 -32.62 25.60
C TRP A 40 13.44 -33.90 25.81
N PHE A 41 12.56 -33.89 26.80
CA PHE A 41 11.66 -35.01 27.10
C PHE A 41 10.26 -34.49 27.42
N ILE A 42 9.25 -35.25 27.01
CA ILE A 42 7.85 -35.07 27.40
C ILE A 42 7.39 -36.36 28.06
N ASN A 43 6.88 -36.26 29.29
CA ASN A 43 6.45 -37.41 30.10
C ASN A 43 7.51 -38.55 30.10
N LYS A 44 8.78 -38.15 30.30
CA LYS A 44 9.99 -38.99 30.29
C LYS A 44 10.37 -39.64 28.95
N LYS A 45 9.62 -39.40 27.86
CA LYS A 45 9.97 -39.84 26.50
C LYS A 45 10.79 -38.75 25.78
N SER A 46 11.90 -39.13 25.15
CA SER A 46 12.75 -38.18 24.42
C SER A 46 12.02 -37.58 23.22
N THR A 47 12.26 -36.29 22.94
CA THR A 47 11.57 -35.52 21.89
C THR A 47 12.44 -34.36 21.39
N THR A 48 11.95 -33.59 20.42
CA THR A 48 12.61 -32.38 19.90
C THR A 48 12.02 -31.11 20.51
N GLN A 49 12.78 -30.01 20.47
CA GLN A 49 12.31 -28.70 20.92
C GLN A 49 11.02 -28.26 20.20
N LYS A 50 10.91 -28.51 18.89
CA LYS A 50 9.74 -28.15 18.08
C LYS A 50 8.45 -28.81 18.58
N VAL A 51 8.51 -30.08 18.99
CA VAL A 51 7.35 -30.80 19.55
C VAL A 51 7.00 -30.29 20.95
N VAL A 52 7.98 -29.80 21.73
CA VAL A 52 7.71 -29.09 23.00
C VAL A 52 7.01 -27.77 22.72
N GLU A 53 7.50 -26.98 21.76
CA GLU A 53 6.90 -25.70 21.35
C GLU A 53 5.45 -25.88 20.86
N GLU A 54 5.17 -26.90 20.05
CA GLU A 54 3.82 -27.28 19.60
C GLU A 54 2.90 -27.66 20.78
N GLN A 55 3.39 -28.46 21.74
CA GLN A 55 2.61 -28.84 22.94
C GLN A 55 2.38 -27.70 23.93
N VAL A 56 3.27 -26.71 23.94
CA VAL A 56 3.18 -25.49 24.76
C VAL A 56 2.22 -24.48 24.11
N ALA A 57 2.30 -24.29 22.79
CA ALA A 57 1.34 -23.48 22.02
C ALA A 57 -0.09 -24.02 22.13
N ALA A 58 -0.27 -25.35 22.12
CA ALA A 58 -1.57 -26.01 22.31
C ALA A 58 -2.21 -25.77 23.70
N LEU A 59 -1.48 -25.22 24.67
CA LEU A 59 -2.00 -24.77 25.98
C LEU A 59 -2.28 -23.26 26.03
N ASN A 60 -2.21 -22.56 24.89
CA ASN A 60 -2.13 -21.11 24.81
C ASN A 60 -1.03 -20.51 25.70
N ILE A 61 0.14 -21.17 25.74
CA ILE A 61 1.36 -20.62 26.33
C ILE A 61 2.24 -20.11 25.19
N GLN A 62 2.48 -18.81 25.19
CA GLN A 62 3.16 -18.10 24.12
C GLN A 62 4.43 -17.45 24.71
N VAL A 63 5.56 -18.16 24.65
CA VAL A 63 6.82 -17.72 25.31
C VAL A 63 7.35 -16.38 24.74
N GLY A 64 7.04 -16.07 23.48
CA GLY A 64 7.37 -14.77 22.86
C GLY A 64 6.36 -13.63 23.10
N ASN A 65 5.25 -13.89 23.81
CA ASN A 65 4.21 -12.89 24.07
C ASN A 65 4.60 -12.03 25.28
N LEU A 66 4.86 -10.74 25.05
CA LEU A 66 5.32 -9.79 26.08
C LEU A 66 4.28 -9.53 27.18
N CYS A 67 3.00 -9.85 26.94
CA CYS A 67 1.97 -9.79 27.97
C CYS A 67 1.89 -11.08 28.80
N GLN A 68 2.46 -12.20 28.34
CA GLN A 68 2.55 -13.44 29.14
C GLN A 68 3.89 -13.56 29.87
N PHE A 69 5.00 -13.24 29.20
CA PHE A 69 6.35 -13.22 29.76
C PHE A 69 6.91 -11.81 29.61
N LEU A 70 7.20 -11.15 30.74
CA LEU A 70 7.66 -9.76 30.78
C LEU A 70 9.04 -9.66 31.44
N PRO A 71 10.14 -9.79 30.67
CA PRO A 71 11.51 -9.68 31.16
C PRO A 71 11.89 -8.25 31.57
N GLN A 72 12.83 -8.15 32.52
CA GLN A 72 13.47 -6.92 33.00
C GLN A 72 13.75 -5.88 31.88
N ASP A 73 14.53 -6.25 30.87
CA ASP A 73 14.95 -5.32 29.80
C ASP A 73 13.78 -4.85 28.93
N LYS A 74 12.75 -5.69 28.75
CA LYS A 74 11.67 -5.44 27.79
C LYS A 74 10.76 -4.28 28.22
N VAL A 75 10.71 -3.95 29.50
CA VAL A 75 10.00 -2.76 30.01
C VAL A 75 10.57 -1.49 29.38
N GLY A 76 11.91 -1.36 29.40
CA GLY A 76 12.61 -0.21 28.84
C GLY A 76 12.65 -0.19 27.32
N GLU A 77 12.56 -1.34 26.66
CA GLU A 77 12.46 -1.44 25.19
C GLU A 77 11.06 -1.18 24.66
N PHE A 78 10.01 -1.60 25.36
CA PHE A 78 8.62 -1.35 24.94
C PHE A 78 8.34 0.15 24.83
N ALA A 79 8.91 0.95 25.73
CA ALA A 79 8.88 2.41 25.70
C ALA A 79 9.78 3.05 24.61
N LYS A 80 10.41 2.26 23.73
CA LYS A 80 11.18 2.70 22.55
C LYS A 80 10.57 2.26 21.21
N LEU A 81 9.63 1.30 21.23
CA LEU A 81 8.98 0.79 20.01
C LEU A 81 8.29 1.91 19.24
N SER A 82 8.34 1.85 17.90
CA SER A 82 7.54 2.71 17.06
C SER A 82 6.05 2.38 17.19
N LYS A 83 5.21 3.29 16.70
CA LYS A 83 3.73 3.20 16.73
C LYS A 83 3.21 1.96 15.97
N ILE A 84 3.97 1.51 14.96
CA ILE A 84 3.67 0.34 14.13
C ILE A 84 4.12 -0.94 14.84
N GLU A 85 5.34 -0.97 15.38
CA GLU A 85 5.83 -2.12 16.16
C GLU A 85 4.99 -2.34 17.44
N LEU A 86 4.53 -1.26 18.08
CA LEU A 86 3.62 -1.30 19.21
C LEU A 86 2.24 -1.87 18.84
N LEU A 87 1.74 -1.55 17.64
CA LEU A 87 0.52 -2.16 17.09
C LEU A 87 0.72 -3.66 16.87
N GLU A 88 1.75 -4.06 16.11
CA GLU A 88 2.04 -5.48 15.87
C GLU A 88 2.31 -6.26 17.17
N ALA A 89 3.01 -5.68 18.13
CA ALA A 89 3.26 -6.31 19.42
C ALA A 89 1.95 -6.49 20.22
N THR A 90 1.03 -5.54 20.14
CA THR A 90 -0.29 -5.62 20.81
C THR A 90 -1.19 -6.66 20.12
N GLU A 91 -1.23 -6.69 18.78
CA GLU A 91 -1.92 -7.72 17.98
C GLU A 91 -1.41 -9.12 18.31
N LYS A 92 -0.09 -9.33 18.24
CA LYS A 92 0.56 -10.61 18.57
C LYS A 92 0.35 -11.04 20.03
N SER A 93 0.07 -10.09 20.92
CA SER A 93 -0.02 -10.36 22.37
C SER A 93 -1.45 -10.58 22.88
N ILE A 94 -2.48 -10.13 22.16
CA ILE A 94 -3.89 -10.12 22.64
C ILE A 94 -4.89 -10.47 21.53
N GLY A 95 -4.57 -10.15 20.28
CA GLY A 95 -5.46 -10.41 19.16
C GLY A 95 -5.70 -11.91 18.96
N PRO A 96 -6.85 -12.30 18.35
CA PRO A 96 -7.02 -13.64 17.80
C PRO A 96 -5.82 -14.01 16.90
N PRO A 97 -5.40 -15.30 16.82
CA PRO A 97 -4.27 -15.72 15.99
C PRO A 97 -4.35 -15.26 14.53
N GLU A 98 -5.58 -15.08 14.03
CA GLU A 98 -5.89 -14.62 12.68
C GLU A 98 -5.68 -13.11 12.50
N MET A 99 -5.80 -12.30 13.55
CA MET A 99 -5.74 -10.83 13.48
C MET A 99 -4.40 -10.34 12.92
N HIS A 100 -3.28 -10.83 13.47
CA HIS A 100 -1.97 -10.48 12.95
C HIS A 100 -1.73 -11.06 11.54
N ARG A 101 -2.28 -12.24 11.25
CA ARG A 101 -2.22 -12.84 9.90
C ARG A 101 -2.94 -11.97 8.87
N TYR A 102 -4.14 -11.46 9.18
CA TYR A 102 -4.88 -10.55 8.34
C TYR A 102 -4.16 -9.21 8.13
N HIS A 103 -3.49 -8.67 9.16
CA HIS A 103 -2.66 -7.48 9.00
C HIS A 103 -1.48 -7.73 8.04
N CYS A 104 -0.80 -8.87 8.14
CA CYS A 104 0.23 -9.28 7.17
C CYS A 104 -0.35 -9.50 5.75
N GLU A 105 -1.53 -10.11 5.63
CA GLU A 105 -2.23 -10.28 4.35
C GLU A 105 -2.56 -8.91 3.72
N LEU A 106 -3.04 -7.93 4.49
CA LEU A 106 -3.31 -6.56 4.04
C LEU A 106 -2.05 -5.84 3.52
N LYS A 107 -0.92 -5.95 4.23
CA LYS A 107 0.39 -5.42 3.75
C LYS A 107 0.77 -6.05 2.40
N ASN A 108 0.63 -7.38 2.29
CA ASN A 108 0.90 -8.11 1.04
C ASN A 108 -0.06 -7.73 -0.09
N PHE A 109 -1.32 -7.36 0.21
CA PHE A 109 -2.26 -6.85 -0.79
C PHE A 109 -1.88 -5.44 -1.24
N ARG A 110 -1.48 -4.54 -0.32
CA ARG A 110 -1.04 -3.17 -0.65
C ARG A 110 0.23 -3.15 -1.50
N GLU A 111 1.16 -4.07 -1.26
CA GLU A 111 2.33 -4.23 -2.12
C GLU A 111 1.95 -4.71 -3.54
N LYS A 112 1.06 -5.69 -3.68
CA LYS A 112 0.54 -6.15 -4.98
C LYS A 112 -0.24 -5.06 -5.72
N GLU A 113 -1.07 -4.29 -5.01
CA GLU A 113 -1.79 -3.14 -5.56
C GLU A 113 -0.81 -2.13 -6.17
N LYS A 114 0.25 -1.76 -5.44
CA LYS A 114 1.30 -0.84 -5.90
C LYS A 114 2.09 -1.37 -7.11
N GLN A 115 2.33 -2.68 -7.19
CA GLN A 115 2.94 -3.32 -8.36
C GLN A 115 2.00 -3.25 -9.59
N LEU A 116 0.69 -3.49 -9.39
CA LEU A 116 -0.33 -3.37 -10.43
C LEU A 116 -0.51 -1.92 -10.89
N GLU A 117 -0.58 -0.96 -9.97
CA GLU A 117 -0.64 0.49 -10.25
C GLU A 117 0.53 0.93 -11.15
N THR A 118 1.75 0.49 -10.82
CA THR A 118 2.95 0.75 -11.62
C THR A 118 2.81 0.16 -13.03
N SER A 119 2.41 -1.12 -13.14
CA SER A 119 2.24 -1.77 -14.45
C SER A 119 1.09 -1.18 -15.28
N CYS A 120 0.03 -0.70 -14.63
CA CYS A 120 -1.05 0.04 -15.27
C CYS A 120 -0.55 1.37 -15.84
N LYS A 121 0.27 2.12 -15.09
CA LYS A 121 0.89 3.37 -15.58
C LYS A 121 1.78 3.11 -16.80
N GLU A 122 2.66 2.12 -16.74
CA GLU A 122 3.53 1.72 -17.86
C GLU A 122 2.72 1.36 -19.12
N LYS A 123 1.64 0.58 -18.96
CA LYS A 123 0.74 0.20 -20.06
C LYS A 123 -0.03 1.38 -20.63
N THR A 124 -0.46 2.33 -19.81
CA THR A 124 -1.10 3.58 -20.27
C THR A 124 -0.12 4.43 -21.07
N GLU A 125 1.09 4.67 -20.57
CA GLU A 125 2.13 5.41 -21.30
C GLU A 125 2.55 4.71 -22.61
N TYR A 126 2.49 3.37 -22.67
CA TYR A 126 2.73 2.60 -23.89
C TYR A 126 1.56 2.69 -24.88
N LEU A 127 0.32 2.65 -24.39
CA LEU A 127 -0.89 2.80 -25.20
C LEU A 127 -0.94 4.18 -25.86
N GLU A 128 -0.65 5.26 -25.12
CA GLU A 128 -0.55 6.62 -25.67
C GLU A 128 0.46 6.71 -26.83
N LYS A 129 1.67 6.13 -26.65
CA LYS A 129 2.71 6.07 -27.70
C LYS A 129 2.24 5.30 -28.93
N MET A 130 1.44 4.24 -28.77
CA MET A 130 0.88 3.48 -29.89
C MET A 130 -0.31 4.16 -30.57
N VAL A 131 -1.16 4.88 -29.83
CA VAL A 131 -2.21 5.74 -30.40
C VAL A 131 -1.59 6.83 -31.27
N GLN A 132 -0.62 7.59 -30.74
CA GLN A 132 0.09 8.62 -31.50
C GLN A 132 0.82 8.07 -32.73
N ARG A 133 1.34 6.84 -32.67
CA ARG A 133 1.96 6.17 -33.83
C ARG A 133 0.93 5.79 -34.89
N ASN A 134 -0.25 5.31 -34.48
CA ASN A 134 -1.35 4.95 -35.39
C ASN A 134 -1.94 6.19 -36.07
N GLU A 135 -2.07 7.32 -35.36
CA GLU A 135 -2.48 8.60 -35.93
C GLU A 135 -1.54 9.10 -37.04
N ARG A 136 -0.21 8.95 -36.86
CA ARG A 136 0.78 9.26 -37.91
C ARG A 136 0.60 8.35 -39.13
N TYR A 137 0.49 7.04 -38.93
CA TYR A 137 0.26 6.10 -40.03
C TYR A 137 -1.05 6.35 -40.76
N LYS A 138 -2.11 6.80 -40.07
CA LYS A 138 -3.36 7.23 -40.73
C LYS A 138 -3.10 8.39 -41.70
N GLN A 139 -2.34 9.42 -41.30
CA GLN A 139 -1.99 10.55 -42.18
C GLN A 139 -1.17 10.12 -43.40
N ASP A 140 -0.20 9.21 -43.21
CA ASP A 140 0.64 8.73 -44.32
C ASP A 140 -0.13 7.84 -45.30
N VAL A 141 -1.09 7.04 -44.81
CA VAL A 141 -2.04 6.28 -45.65
C VAL A 141 -3.00 7.21 -46.41
N GLU A 142 -3.49 8.26 -45.76
CA GLU A 142 -4.37 9.26 -46.38
C GLU A 142 -3.65 10.00 -47.52
N ARG A 143 -2.42 10.48 -47.27
CA ARG A 143 -1.52 11.06 -48.29
C ARG A 143 -1.22 10.11 -49.44
N PHE A 144 -1.04 8.80 -49.17
CA PHE A 144 -0.83 7.80 -50.22
C PHE A 144 -2.05 7.71 -51.15
N TYR A 145 -3.26 7.70 -50.59
CA TYR A 145 -4.50 7.69 -51.39
C TYR A 145 -4.75 9.01 -52.13
N GLU A 146 -4.43 10.17 -51.54
CA GLU A 146 -4.46 11.46 -52.24
C GLU A 146 -3.49 11.47 -53.42
N ARG A 147 -2.22 11.13 -53.20
CA ARG A 147 -1.19 11.02 -54.25
C ARG A 147 -1.64 10.07 -55.36
N LYS A 148 -2.26 8.93 -55.01
CA LYS A 148 -2.79 8.00 -56.01
C LYS A 148 -3.88 8.66 -56.84
N ARG A 149 -4.91 9.27 -56.24
CA ARG A 149 -5.99 9.97 -56.98
C ARG A 149 -5.45 11.05 -57.91
N HIS A 150 -4.40 11.77 -57.49
CA HIS A 150 -3.76 12.76 -58.35
C HIS A 150 -3.02 12.14 -59.54
N LEU A 151 -2.36 10.99 -59.38
CA LEU A 151 -1.74 10.26 -60.49
C LEU A 151 -2.79 9.69 -61.45
N ASP A 152 -3.83 9.01 -60.91
CA ASP A 152 -4.95 8.47 -61.68
C ASP A 152 -5.65 9.59 -62.50
N LEU A 153 -5.73 10.81 -61.94
CA LEU A 153 -6.28 12.00 -62.61
C LEU A 153 -5.33 12.56 -63.70
N ILE A 154 -4.03 12.60 -63.44
CA ILE A 154 -3.02 13.04 -64.42
C ILE A 154 -3.04 12.12 -65.64
N GLU A 155 -3.01 10.81 -65.45
CA GLU A 155 -3.06 9.81 -66.53
C GLU A 155 -4.31 10.00 -67.42
N MET A 156 -5.48 10.21 -66.81
CA MET A 156 -6.73 10.51 -67.53
C MET A 156 -6.67 11.84 -68.30
N LEU A 157 -6.09 12.89 -67.71
CA LEU A 157 -5.93 14.19 -68.36
C LEU A 157 -4.92 14.16 -69.51
N GLU A 158 -3.82 13.42 -69.36
CA GLU A 158 -2.82 13.20 -70.42
C GLU A 158 -3.42 12.42 -71.59
N ALA A 159 -4.20 11.36 -71.33
CA ALA A 159 -4.95 10.64 -72.36
C ALA A 159 -6.02 11.51 -73.05
N LYS A 160 -6.62 12.47 -72.32
CA LYS A 160 -7.64 13.38 -72.86
C LYS A 160 -7.06 14.57 -73.63
N ARG A 161 -5.81 14.99 -73.37
CA ARG A 161 -5.20 16.19 -73.98
C ARG A 161 -5.20 16.15 -75.51
N PRO A 162 -4.76 15.07 -76.19
CA PRO A 162 -4.78 14.98 -77.65
C PRO A 162 -6.19 15.02 -78.24
N TRP A 163 -7.22 14.58 -77.50
CA TRP A 163 -8.60 14.64 -77.96
C TRP A 163 -9.15 16.07 -77.95
N VAL A 164 -8.77 16.88 -76.95
CA VAL A 164 -9.12 18.31 -76.90
C VAL A 164 -8.33 19.11 -77.95
N GLU A 165 -7.03 18.81 -78.11
CA GLU A 165 -6.19 19.38 -79.17
C GLU A 165 -6.79 19.07 -80.57
N TYR A 166 -7.24 17.84 -80.81
CA TYR A 166 -7.94 17.43 -82.03
C TYR A 166 -9.29 18.14 -82.21
N GLU A 167 -10.15 18.17 -81.19
CA GLU A 167 -11.50 18.73 -81.32
C GLU A 167 -11.47 20.26 -81.55
N ASN A 168 -10.50 20.98 -80.96
CA ASN A 168 -10.28 22.40 -81.26
C ASN A 168 -9.90 22.61 -82.74
N VAL A 169 -8.88 21.90 -83.24
CA VAL A 169 -8.44 21.99 -84.64
C VAL A 169 -9.54 21.54 -85.61
N ARG A 170 -10.39 20.59 -85.20
CA ARG A 170 -11.56 20.15 -85.95
C ARG A 170 -12.66 21.21 -86.02
N GLN A 171 -12.89 21.97 -84.94
CA GLN A 171 -13.84 23.09 -84.94
C GLN A 171 -13.33 24.23 -85.84
N GLU A 172 -12.06 24.62 -85.72
CA GLU A 172 -11.42 25.57 -86.62
C GLU A 172 -11.51 25.13 -88.10
N TYR A 173 -11.22 23.86 -88.38
CA TYR A 173 -11.36 23.28 -89.72
C TYR A 173 -12.80 23.36 -90.24
N GLU A 174 -13.80 23.03 -89.42
CA GLU A 174 -15.20 23.00 -89.85
C GLU A 174 -15.77 24.41 -90.03
N GLU A 175 -15.36 25.39 -89.21
CA GLU A 175 -15.64 26.82 -89.41
C GLU A 175 -15.02 27.33 -90.72
N VAL A 176 -13.73 27.06 -90.96
CA VAL A 176 -13.02 27.44 -92.20
C VAL A 176 -13.62 26.76 -93.42
N LYS A 177 -14.05 25.49 -93.31
CA LYS A 177 -14.75 24.74 -94.35
C LYS A 177 -16.12 25.36 -94.66
N LEU A 178 -16.92 25.68 -93.64
CA LEU A 178 -18.21 26.37 -93.82
C LEU A 178 -18.03 27.78 -94.38
N ALA A 179 -16.98 28.52 -94.00
CA ALA A 179 -16.62 29.80 -94.60
C ALA A 179 -16.22 29.63 -96.08
N ARG A 180 -15.34 28.67 -96.38
CA ARG A 180 -14.90 28.34 -97.75
C ARG A 180 -16.04 27.89 -98.64
N ASP A 181 -16.97 27.08 -98.16
CA ASP A 181 -18.11 26.62 -98.95
C ASP A 181 -19.17 27.71 -99.13
N ARG A 182 -19.38 28.61 -98.15
CA ARG A 182 -20.15 29.85 -98.33
C ARG A 182 -19.52 30.76 -99.39
N VAL A 183 -18.22 31.07 -99.29
CA VAL A 183 -17.50 31.91 -100.26
C VAL A 183 -17.47 31.25 -101.65
N LYS A 184 -17.34 29.92 -101.75
CA LYS A 184 -17.42 29.18 -103.02
C LYS A 184 -18.80 29.30 -103.67
N GLU A 185 -19.87 29.22 -102.88
CA GLU A 185 -21.26 29.40 -103.33
C GLU A 185 -21.57 30.86 -103.68
N GLU A 186 -21.03 31.82 -102.93
CA GLU A 186 -21.09 33.25 -103.29
C GLU A 186 -20.31 33.53 -104.57
N VAL A 187 -19.09 33.00 -104.76
CA VAL A 187 -18.33 33.12 -106.01
C VAL A 187 -19.05 32.45 -107.18
N ARG A 188 -19.80 31.36 -106.96
CA ARG A 188 -20.66 30.75 -107.97
C ARG A 188 -21.80 31.69 -108.36
N LYS A 189 -22.59 32.15 -107.38
CA LYS A 189 -23.69 33.12 -107.57
C LYS A 189 -23.22 34.45 -108.16
N LEU A 190 -22.03 34.91 -107.80
CA LEU A 190 -21.41 36.12 -108.34
C LEU A 190 -20.90 35.91 -109.77
N LYS A 191 -20.43 34.72 -110.17
CA LYS A 191 -20.10 34.43 -111.57
C LYS A 191 -21.37 34.29 -112.44
N GLU A 192 -22.37 33.57 -111.95
CA GLU A 192 -23.69 33.46 -112.59
C GLU A 192 -24.36 34.85 -112.70
N GLY A 193 -24.23 35.68 -111.66
CA GLY A 193 -24.73 37.05 -111.58
C GLY A 193 -23.87 38.12 -112.26
N GLN A 194 -22.58 37.88 -112.53
CA GLN A 194 -21.71 38.85 -113.21
C GLN A 194 -22.18 39.11 -114.65
N ILE A 195 -22.71 38.08 -115.32
CA ILE A 195 -23.23 38.15 -116.70
C ILE A 195 -24.35 39.22 -116.82
N PRO A 196 -25.38 39.27 -115.95
CA PRO A 196 -26.32 40.39 -115.91
C PRO A 196 -25.77 41.64 -115.18
N MET A 197 -24.94 41.51 -114.14
CA MET A 197 -24.52 42.67 -113.34
C MET A 197 -23.54 43.61 -114.06
N THR A 198 -22.72 43.12 -115.01
CA THR A 198 -21.94 43.99 -115.90
C THR A 198 -22.84 44.92 -116.73
N ARG A 199 -24.08 44.51 -117.04
CA ARG A 199 -25.11 45.35 -117.69
C ARG A 199 -25.94 46.20 -116.72
N ARG A 200 -25.61 46.20 -115.42
CA ARG A 200 -26.37 46.89 -114.36
C ARG A 200 -25.51 47.84 -113.51
N ILE A 201 -24.19 47.70 -113.55
CA ILE A 201 -23.25 48.66 -112.95
C ILE A 201 -23.39 50.04 -113.62
N GLU A 202 -23.62 50.10 -114.93
CA GLU A 202 -23.98 51.32 -115.69
C GLU A 202 -25.28 52.01 -115.20
N GLU A 203 -26.12 51.29 -114.43
CA GLU A 203 -27.37 51.82 -113.89
C GLU A 203 -27.23 52.36 -112.46
N ILE A 204 -26.45 51.67 -111.61
CA ILE A 204 -26.59 51.78 -110.13
C ILE A 204 -25.68 52.83 -109.47
N GLU A 205 -24.67 53.38 -110.16
CA GLU A 205 -23.91 54.54 -109.65
C GLU A 205 -24.82 55.72 -109.26
N ARG A 206 -25.99 55.83 -109.90
CA ARG A 206 -27.00 56.89 -109.69
C ARG A 206 -27.73 56.85 -108.33
N GLN A 207 -27.58 55.81 -107.51
CA GLN A 207 -28.45 55.63 -106.32
C GLN A 207 -27.75 55.50 -104.95
N ARG A 208 -26.43 55.26 -104.87
CA ARG A 208 -25.74 55.00 -103.59
C ARG A 208 -25.36 56.25 -102.79
N HIS A 209 -26.23 57.27 -102.78
CA HIS A 209 -26.10 58.49 -101.98
C HIS A 209 -26.79 58.37 -100.62
N ASN A 210 -27.92 57.67 -100.54
CA ASN A 210 -28.88 57.89 -99.47
C ASN A 210 -28.79 56.86 -98.33
N LEU A 211 -28.89 57.38 -97.10
CA LEU A 211 -28.96 56.69 -95.79
C LEU A 211 -27.69 55.89 -95.43
N GLU A 212 -26.88 56.33 -94.46
CA GLU A 212 -27.19 56.49 -93.02
C GLU A 212 -27.57 55.15 -92.37
N ALA A 213 -26.76 54.61 -91.46
CA ALA A 213 -26.45 55.13 -90.14
C ALA A 213 -27.68 55.19 -89.21
N ARG A 214 -27.88 54.10 -88.45
CA ARG A 214 -28.02 54.11 -86.97
C ARG A 214 -27.74 52.68 -86.47
N ILE A 215 -26.68 52.45 -85.69
CA ILE A 215 -26.52 52.75 -84.24
C ILE A 215 -27.35 51.74 -83.40
N LYS A 216 -26.73 50.81 -82.64
CA LYS A 216 -26.19 50.94 -81.25
C LYS A 216 -27.35 51.09 -80.20
N GLU A 217 -27.35 50.54 -78.97
CA GLU A 217 -26.31 49.90 -78.14
C GLU A 217 -26.85 49.22 -76.83
N LYS A 218 -26.38 48.00 -76.45
CA LYS A 218 -26.22 47.39 -75.06
C LYS A 218 -27.40 47.35 -74.02
N ALA A 219 -27.27 46.84 -72.76
CA ALA A 219 -26.79 45.53 -72.15
C ALA A 219 -26.85 45.55 -70.56
N ALA A 220 -26.68 44.39 -69.86
CA ALA A 220 -26.33 44.16 -68.40
C ALA A 220 -27.40 44.41 -67.27
N ASP A 221 -27.35 44.02 -65.96
CA ASP A 221 -26.73 42.95 -65.07
C ASP A 221 -27.15 43.17 -63.56
N ILE A 222 -26.95 42.38 -62.45
CA ILE A 222 -26.93 40.91 -62.07
C ILE A 222 -26.86 40.70 -60.49
N LYS A 223 -27.35 39.56 -59.91
CA LYS A 223 -27.09 38.95 -58.52
C LYS A 223 -27.72 39.58 -57.21
N GLU A 224 -27.78 38.99 -55.97
CA GLU A 224 -27.17 37.81 -55.25
C GLU A 224 -27.88 37.25 -53.92
N THR A 225 -27.50 36.03 -53.41
CA THR A 225 -27.44 35.36 -52.02
C THR A 225 -28.52 35.51 -50.85
N SER A 226 -28.62 34.77 -49.69
CA SER A 226 -28.30 33.37 -49.16
C SER A 226 -28.74 33.10 -47.65
N GLN A 227 -28.27 31.98 -46.99
CA GLN A 227 -27.91 31.78 -45.52
C GLN A 227 -28.80 30.93 -44.52
N LYS A 228 -28.16 30.24 -43.51
CA LYS A 228 -28.52 29.89 -42.05
C LYS A 228 -28.28 28.38 -41.68
N CYS A 229 -28.03 27.80 -40.46
CA CYS A 229 -27.65 28.07 -39.02
C CYS A 229 -27.06 26.73 -38.37
N LYS A 230 -26.84 26.35 -37.06
CA LYS A 230 -27.17 26.82 -35.66
C LYS A 230 -26.13 26.43 -34.53
N GLN A 231 -26.40 25.53 -33.53
CA GLN A 231 -25.77 25.37 -32.16
C GLN A 231 -26.05 23.96 -31.49
N LYS A 232 -25.64 23.49 -30.27
CA LYS A 232 -24.44 23.53 -29.33
C LYS A 232 -24.79 22.84 -27.94
N GLN A 233 -23.91 22.07 -27.24
CA GLN A 233 -24.08 21.67 -25.80
C GLN A 233 -22.79 21.30 -24.95
N ASP A 234 -22.86 20.48 -23.87
CA ASP A 234 -21.98 20.42 -22.63
C ASP A 234 -21.75 18.95 -22.09
N VAL A 235 -21.22 18.50 -20.90
CA VAL A 235 -21.13 18.99 -19.47
C VAL A 235 -19.95 18.37 -18.59
N ILE A 236 -20.11 17.86 -17.33
CA ILE A 236 -19.10 17.92 -16.19
C ILE A 236 -18.90 16.65 -15.25
N GLU A 237 -17.79 16.64 -14.47
CA GLU A 237 -17.08 15.66 -13.57
C GLU A 237 -17.68 15.14 -12.22
N ARG A 238 -16.99 14.16 -11.55
CA ARG A 238 -16.43 14.28 -10.16
C ARG A 238 -15.38 13.19 -9.73
N LYS A 239 -14.84 13.28 -8.49
CA LYS A 239 -13.63 12.59 -7.93
C LYS A 239 -13.92 11.55 -6.82
N ASP A 240 -12.91 10.75 -6.43
CA ASP A 240 -12.85 10.07 -5.12
C ASP A 240 -11.42 9.95 -4.50
N LYS A 241 -11.25 9.31 -3.32
CA LYS A 241 -10.00 9.19 -2.52
C LYS A 241 -9.60 7.73 -2.16
N HIS A 242 -8.30 7.52 -1.86
CA HIS A 242 -7.77 6.29 -1.23
C HIS A 242 -7.33 6.52 0.24
N GLU A 243 -7.24 5.43 1.02
CA GLU A 243 -6.64 5.38 2.36
C GLU A 243 -5.37 4.51 2.38
N ASP A 244 -4.39 4.84 3.24
CA ASP A 244 -3.14 4.06 3.40
C ASP A 244 -3.13 3.29 4.74
N TYR A 245 -3.26 1.96 4.66
CA TYR A 245 -3.25 1.09 5.85
C TYR A 245 -1.87 0.95 6.50
N ASP A 246 -0.77 1.09 5.74
CA ASP A 246 0.62 0.97 6.26
C ASP A 246 1.00 2.05 7.30
N LYS A 247 0.15 3.07 7.49
CA LYS A 247 0.36 4.20 8.42
C LYS A 247 -0.35 4.01 9.76
N TYR A 248 -1.07 2.90 9.96
CA TYR A 248 -1.79 2.59 11.19
C TYR A 248 -0.81 2.23 12.32
N GLY A 249 -1.12 2.67 13.54
CA GLY A 249 -0.23 2.46 14.69
C GLY A 249 -0.81 3.02 15.99
N ILE A 250 -0.46 2.38 17.11
CA ILE A 250 -0.95 2.75 18.45
C ILE A 250 -0.16 3.97 18.97
N ARG A 251 -0.86 4.89 19.63
CA ARG A 251 -0.28 6.08 20.28
C ARG A 251 -0.74 6.18 21.74
N ILE A 252 0.14 5.84 22.67
CA ILE A 252 -0.12 6.04 24.10
C ILE A 252 0.04 7.54 24.41
N ARG A 253 -0.95 8.15 25.05
CA ARG A 253 -0.89 9.56 25.50
C ARG A 253 -1.03 9.63 27.03
N VAL A 254 -0.22 10.47 27.66
CA VAL A 254 -0.01 10.51 29.11
C VAL A 254 -0.06 11.94 29.67
N LYS A 255 -0.48 12.07 30.93
CA LYS A 255 -0.63 13.33 31.66
C LYS A 255 -0.42 13.09 33.16
N PHE A 256 0.73 13.52 33.70
CA PHE A 256 1.13 13.24 35.09
C PHE A 256 0.68 14.32 36.09
N ARG A 257 0.22 15.48 35.61
CA ARG A 257 -0.26 16.60 36.45
C ARG A 257 -1.56 17.13 35.87
N SER A 258 -2.52 17.51 36.71
CA SER A 258 -3.81 18.06 36.28
C SER A 258 -3.68 19.31 35.38
N SER A 259 -2.64 20.11 35.59
CA SER A 259 -2.33 21.32 34.83
C SER A 259 -1.56 21.12 33.52
N SER A 260 -0.95 19.95 33.26
CA SER A 260 -0.19 19.74 32.02
C SER A 260 -1.11 19.42 30.83
N GLN A 261 -0.59 19.58 29.60
CA GLN A 261 -1.27 19.02 28.43
C GLN A 261 -1.08 17.50 28.36
N LEU A 262 -1.82 16.85 27.45
CA LEU A 262 -1.83 15.41 27.23
C LEU A 262 -0.82 15.07 26.12
N HIS A 263 0.41 14.71 26.49
CA HIS A 263 1.50 14.47 25.53
C HIS A 263 1.53 13.01 25.06
N GLU A 264 2.10 12.75 23.88
CA GLU A 264 2.38 11.38 23.45
C GLU A 264 3.57 10.82 24.26
N LEU A 265 3.51 9.54 24.63
CA LEU A 265 4.59 8.85 25.34
C LEU A 265 5.76 8.67 24.37
N THR A 266 6.89 9.33 24.65
CA THR A 266 8.06 9.35 23.75
C THR A 266 9.36 9.30 24.55
N PRO A 267 10.50 8.92 23.94
CA PRO A 267 11.78 8.91 24.64
C PRO A 267 12.27 10.28 25.14
N HIS A 268 11.68 11.39 24.69
CA HIS A 268 12.21 12.75 24.85
C HIS A 268 11.41 13.66 25.78
N HIS A 269 10.14 13.36 26.07
CA HIS A 269 9.23 14.26 26.82
C HIS A 269 8.90 13.79 28.24
N GLN A 270 9.32 12.59 28.64
CA GLN A 270 8.99 11.98 29.93
C GLN A 270 10.25 11.40 30.58
N SER A 271 10.34 11.50 31.91
CA SER A 271 11.44 10.91 32.68
C SER A 271 11.44 9.38 32.62
N GLY A 272 12.55 8.74 32.98
CA GLY A 272 12.67 7.28 32.99
C GLY A 272 11.58 6.60 33.83
N GLY A 273 11.35 7.09 35.05
CA GLY A 273 10.31 6.57 35.94
C GLY A 273 8.89 6.77 35.38
N GLU A 274 8.56 7.96 34.87
CA GLU A 274 7.26 8.22 34.24
C GLU A 274 7.00 7.30 33.03
N ARG A 275 8.03 7.00 32.24
CA ARG A 275 7.96 6.05 31.12
C ARG A 275 7.74 4.63 31.61
N SER A 276 8.48 4.16 32.61
CA SER A 276 8.29 2.83 33.20
C SER A 276 6.88 2.64 33.77
N VAL A 277 6.40 3.59 34.58
CA VAL A 277 5.04 3.57 35.16
C VAL A 277 3.95 3.54 34.07
N SER A 278 4.06 4.41 33.06
CA SER A 278 3.08 4.47 31.96
C SER A 278 3.06 3.20 31.12
N THR A 279 4.24 2.63 30.86
CA THR A 279 4.40 1.38 30.12
C THR A 279 3.81 0.22 30.91
N MET A 280 3.99 0.18 32.23
CA MET A 280 3.41 -0.86 33.08
C MET A 280 1.90 -0.75 33.23
N LEU A 281 1.35 0.46 33.41
CA LEU A 281 -0.10 0.67 33.38
C LEU A 281 -0.74 0.15 32.08
N TYR A 282 -0.09 0.41 30.94
CA TYR A 282 -0.53 -0.12 29.64
C TYR A 282 -0.42 -1.64 29.58
N LEU A 283 0.77 -2.22 29.84
CA LEU A 283 1.00 -3.68 29.79
C LEU A 283 0.09 -4.45 30.75
N MET A 284 -0.22 -3.90 31.92
CA MET A 284 -1.16 -4.52 32.87
C MET A 284 -2.60 -4.48 32.38
N ALA A 285 -3.04 -3.39 31.74
CA ALA A 285 -4.34 -3.36 31.07
C ALA A 285 -4.41 -4.39 29.91
N LEU A 286 -3.32 -4.57 29.15
CA LEU A 286 -3.23 -5.62 28.13
C LEU A 286 -3.28 -7.04 28.74
N GLN A 287 -2.68 -7.24 29.93
CA GLN A 287 -2.72 -8.49 30.67
C GLN A 287 -4.11 -8.87 31.21
N GLU A 288 -5.02 -7.92 31.42
CA GLU A 288 -6.40 -8.25 31.81
C GLU A 288 -7.27 -8.70 30.61
N LEU A 289 -6.82 -8.47 29.37
CA LEU A 289 -7.55 -8.83 28.14
C LEU A 289 -7.16 -10.22 27.58
N ASN A 290 -5.88 -10.61 27.67
CA ASN A 290 -5.40 -11.91 27.19
C ASN A 290 -5.71 -13.04 28.20
N ARG A 291 -6.25 -14.19 27.76
CA ARG A 291 -6.44 -15.39 28.60
C ARG A 291 -5.35 -16.45 28.36
N CYS A 292 -4.38 -16.49 29.26
CA CYS A 292 -3.32 -17.52 29.31
C CYS A 292 -3.35 -18.28 30.65
N PRO A 293 -2.76 -19.49 30.78
CA PRO A 293 -2.82 -20.24 32.04
C PRO A 293 -1.99 -19.61 33.17
N PHE A 294 -0.81 -19.07 32.85
CA PHE A 294 0.04 -18.35 33.81
C PHE A 294 0.81 -17.22 33.12
N ARG A 295 1.26 -16.23 33.91
CA ARG A 295 2.18 -15.16 33.51
C ARG A 295 3.47 -15.21 34.32
N VAL A 296 4.56 -14.73 33.73
CA VAL A 296 5.84 -14.49 34.41
C VAL A 296 6.20 -13.02 34.25
N VAL A 297 6.42 -12.34 35.39
CA VAL A 297 6.73 -10.91 35.45
C VAL A 297 8.02 -10.74 36.25
N ASP A 298 9.03 -10.14 35.62
CA ASP A 298 10.40 -10.14 36.10
C ASP A 298 10.91 -8.71 36.35
N GLU A 299 11.43 -8.46 37.55
CA GLU A 299 12.02 -7.21 38.05
C GLU A 299 11.22 -5.91 37.81
N ILE A 300 9.88 -6.02 37.64
CA ILE A 300 8.92 -4.94 37.30
C ILE A 300 9.05 -3.64 38.11
N ASN A 301 9.55 -3.75 39.34
CA ASN A 301 9.59 -2.68 40.34
C ASN A 301 10.90 -1.87 40.28
N GLN A 302 11.80 -2.16 39.34
CA GLN A 302 13.03 -1.39 39.13
C GLN A 302 12.85 -0.18 38.20
N GLY A 303 13.85 0.72 38.20
CA GLY A 303 13.86 1.90 37.33
C GLY A 303 12.84 2.99 37.66
N MET A 304 12.25 2.96 38.86
CA MET A 304 11.26 3.91 39.38
C MET A 304 11.66 4.44 40.76
N ASP A 305 11.11 5.58 41.15
CA ASP A 305 11.22 6.07 42.53
C ASP A 305 10.38 5.22 43.50
N PRO A 306 10.67 5.24 44.82
CA PRO A 306 9.99 4.38 45.79
C PRO A 306 8.47 4.57 45.92
N ILE A 307 7.91 5.71 45.52
CA ILE A 307 6.47 5.99 45.60
C ILE A 307 5.76 5.32 44.42
N ASN A 308 6.28 5.51 43.21
CA ASN A 308 5.77 4.89 42.00
C ASN A 308 6.01 3.38 41.97
N GLU A 309 7.19 2.94 42.42
CA GLU A 309 7.52 1.53 42.64
C GLU A 309 6.47 0.81 43.51
N ARG A 310 6.16 1.39 44.68
CA ARG A 310 5.17 0.82 45.61
C ARG A 310 3.78 0.73 44.98
N ARG A 311 3.34 1.77 44.27
CA ARG A 311 2.03 1.81 43.59
C ARG A 311 1.92 0.77 42.49
N VAL A 312 2.95 0.61 41.66
CA VAL A 312 2.98 -0.42 40.61
C VAL A 312 2.94 -1.81 41.24
N PHE A 313 3.73 -2.07 42.29
CA PHE A 313 3.70 -3.36 42.98
C PHE A 313 2.33 -3.67 43.61
N GLU A 314 1.73 -2.72 44.34
CA GLU A 314 0.41 -2.91 44.98
C GLU A 314 -0.67 -3.18 43.93
N MET A 315 -0.62 -2.49 42.79
CA MET A 315 -1.52 -2.73 41.66
C MET A 315 -1.30 -4.11 41.02
N VAL A 316 -0.05 -4.58 40.86
CA VAL A 316 0.28 -5.91 40.32
C VAL A 316 -0.27 -7.01 41.23
N VAL A 317 -0.05 -6.91 42.54
CA VAL A 317 -0.59 -7.89 43.51
C VAL A 317 -2.11 -7.87 43.52
N ASN A 318 -2.73 -6.69 43.50
CA ASN A 318 -4.19 -6.57 43.45
C ASN A 318 -4.78 -7.20 42.19
N THR A 319 -4.23 -6.93 41.00
CA THR A 319 -4.68 -7.56 39.75
C THR A 319 -4.45 -9.07 39.76
N ALA A 320 -3.29 -9.55 40.20
CA ALA A 320 -3.00 -10.99 40.28
C ALA A 320 -3.97 -11.73 41.23
N CYS A 321 -4.35 -11.11 42.36
CA CYS A 321 -5.16 -11.73 43.41
C CYS A 321 -6.69 -11.58 43.23
N LYS A 322 -7.15 -11.01 42.11
CA LYS A 322 -8.57 -11.01 41.71
C LYS A 322 -9.14 -12.45 41.62
N GLU A 323 -10.44 -12.57 41.35
CA GLU A 323 -11.05 -13.86 41.04
C GLU A 323 -10.95 -14.16 39.55
N ASN A 324 -10.89 -15.46 39.21
CA ASN A 324 -10.82 -15.96 37.83
C ASN A 324 -9.61 -15.44 37.00
N THR A 325 -8.48 -15.16 37.65
CA THR A 325 -7.22 -14.74 37.03
C THR A 325 -6.26 -15.90 36.76
N SER A 326 -5.35 -15.69 35.81
CA SER A 326 -4.21 -16.58 35.53
C SER A 326 -3.26 -16.65 36.73
N GLN A 327 -2.47 -17.73 36.85
CA GLN A 327 -1.41 -17.80 37.87
C GLN A 327 -0.30 -16.77 37.57
N TYR A 328 0.11 -15.98 38.55
CA TYR A 328 1.23 -15.03 38.41
C TYR A 328 2.49 -15.54 39.11
N PHE A 329 3.57 -15.69 38.34
CA PHE A 329 4.93 -15.79 38.89
C PHE A 329 5.56 -14.41 38.87
N PHE A 330 5.77 -13.83 40.05
CA PHE A 330 6.45 -12.55 40.20
C PHE A 330 7.87 -12.75 40.76
N ILE A 331 8.87 -12.24 40.04
CA ILE A 331 10.28 -12.33 40.38
C ILE A 331 10.81 -10.93 40.68
N THR A 332 11.44 -10.75 41.85
CA THR A 332 12.14 -9.52 42.20
C THR A 332 13.29 -9.80 43.18
N PRO A 333 14.43 -9.09 43.06
CA PRO A 333 15.49 -9.10 44.05
C PRO A 333 15.19 -8.17 45.24
N LYS A 334 14.14 -7.35 45.16
CA LYS A 334 13.82 -6.31 46.15
C LYS A 334 12.42 -6.49 46.73
N LEU A 335 12.38 -7.10 47.92
CA LEU A 335 11.15 -7.19 48.72
C LEU A 335 10.85 -5.82 49.37
N LEU A 336 9.73 -5.21 49.02
CA LEU A 336 9.28 -3.97 49.66
C LEU A 336 8.77 -4.24 51.08
N GLN A 337 8.98 -3.28 51.98
CA GLN A 337 8.53 -3.36 53.37
C GLN A 337 7.06 -2.94 53.50
N ASN A 338 6.36 -3.55 54.46
CA ASN A 338 4.97 -3.24 54.80
C ASN A 338 4.02 -3.32 53.59
N LEU A 339 4.14 -4.39 52.81
CA LEU A 339 3.23 -4.75 51.72
C LEU A 339 1.99 -5.48 52.24
N PRO A 340 0.82 -5.32 51.60
CA PRO A 340 -0.31 -6.22 51.80
C PRO A 340 -0.03 -7.57 51.11
N TYR A 341 -0.01 -8.65 51.88
CA TYR A 341 0.10 -10.02 51.35
C TYR A 341 -1.29 -10.66 51.33
N SER A 342 -1.76 -11.06 50.16
CA SER A 342 -3.01 -11.81 50.00
C SER A 342 -2.84 -13.27 50.42
N GLU A 343 -3.90 -13.90 50.93
CA GLU A 343 -3.91 -15.34 51.23
C GLU A 343 -3.67 -16.21 49.98
N LYS A 344 -3.97 -15.68 48.79
CA LYS A 344 -3.67 -16.32 47.49
C LYS A 344 -2.18 -16.24 47.10
N MET A 345 -1.35 -15.51 47.84
CA MET A 345 0.05 -15.24 47.50
C MET A 345 1.01 -16.20 48.23
N THR A 346 1.90 -16.85 47.47
CA THR A 346 3.02 -17.63 48.03
C THR A 346 4.34 -16.90 47.74
N VAL A 347 5.14 -16.66 48.79
CA VAL A 347 6.46 -16.02 48.67
C VAL A 347 7.56 -17.08 48.72
N LEU A 348 8.35 -17.17 47.66
CA LEU A 348 9.48 -18.11 47.55
C LEU A 348 10.81 -17.34 47.65
N PHE A 349 11.69 -17.77 48.56
CA PHE A 349 13.01 -17.17 48.76
C PHE A 349 14.10 -18.08 48.18
N VAL A 350 14.81 -17.61 47.15
CA VAL A 350 15.93 -18.33 46.54
C VAL A 350 17.23 -17.95 47.25
N TYR A 351 17.89 -18.92 47.91
CA TYR A 351 19.11 -18.70 48.69
C TYR A 351 20.28 -19.56 48.19
N ASN A 352 21.03 -19.08 47.20
CA ASN A 352 22.15 -19.83 46.62
C ASN A 352 23.45 -19.70 47.45
N GLY A 353 23.42 -20.12 48.71
CA GLY A 353 24.57 -20.08 49.64
C GLY A 353 25.28 -21.43 49.84
N PRO A 354 26.51 -21.45 50.42
CA PRO A 354 27.29 -22.67 50.67
C PRO A 354 26.62 -23.71 51.58
N HIS A 355 25.59 -23.30 52.32
CA HIS A 355 24.82 -24.14 53.25
C HIS A 355 23.33 -24.23 52.88
N MET A 356 22.99 -24.01 51.60
CA MET A 356 21.62 -24.27 51.12
C MET A 356 21.26 -25.74 51.31
N LEU A 357 20.17 -25.98 52.03
CA LEU A 357 19.55 -27.30 52.12
C LEU A 357 18.83 -27.62 50.81
N GLU A 358 18.88 -28.89 50.39
CA GLU A 358 17.97 -29.40 49.35
C GLU A 358 16.51 -29.11 49.74
N PRO A 359 15.60 -28.85 48.78
CA PRO A 359 14.19 -28.54 49.08
C PRO A 359 13.53 -29.57 50.00
N ASN A 360 13.81 -30.85 49.76
CA ASN A 360 13.31 -32.00 50.51
C ASN A 360 13.77 -32.02 51.99
N ARG A 361 14.78 -31.23 52.36
CA ARG A 361 15.32 -31.09 53.73
C ARG A 361 14.93 -29.76 54.39
N TRP A 362 14.24 -28.86 53.69
CA TRP A 362 13.75 -27.60 54.27
C TRP A 362 12.60 -27.86 55.25
N ASN A 363 12.58 -27.14 56.37
CA ASN A 363 11.52 -27.30 57.36
C ASN A 363 11.22 -25.96 58.07
N LEU A 364 10.11 -25.32 57.67
CA LEU A 364 9.69 -24.02 58.19
C LEU A 364 9.49 -24.02 59.72
N LYS A 365 8.91 -25.10 60.29
CA LYS A 365 8.72 -25.23 61.75
C LYS A 365 10.05 -25.36 62.50
N ALA A 366 11.09 -25.94 61.90
CA ALA A 366 12.44 -25.97 62.47
C ALA A 366 13.13 -24.60 62.33
N PHE A 367 13.00 -23.94 61.18
CA PHE A 367 13.54 -22.59 60.94
C PHE A 367 12.96 -21.55 61.92
N GLN A 368 11.62 -21.50 62.08
CA GLN A 368 10.96 -20.60 63.02
C GLN A 368 11.42 -20.82 64.48
N ARG A 369 11.59 -22.09 64.90
CA ARG A 369 12.11 -22.43 66.23
C ARG A 369 13.57 -21.96 66.42
N ARG A 370 14.42 -22.12 65.40
CA ARG A 370 15.81 -21.60 65.41
C ARG A 370 15.82 -20.07 65.47
N ARG A 371 15.03 -19.38 64.63
CA ARG A 371 14.94 -17.91 64.61
C ARG A 371 14.53 -17.35 65.97
N ARG A 372 13.48 -17.90 66.60
CA ARG A 372 13.04 -17.48 67.95
C ARG A 372 14.17 -17.58 68.98
N ARG A 373 14.94 -18.67 68.99
CA ARG A 373 16.09 -18.83 69.89
C ARG A 373 17.14 -17.74 69.69
N ILE A 374 17.48 -17.41 68.43
CA ILE A 374 18.46 -16.36 68.11
C ILE A 374 17.99 -14.98 68.60
N THR A 375 16.70 -14.65 68.41
CA THR A 375 16.13 -13.36 68.87
C THR A 375 16.15 -13.21 70.39
N PHE A 376 16.06 -14.30 71.16
CA PHE A 376 16.21 -14.29 72.62
C PHE A 376 17.67 -14.25 73.12
N THR A 377 18.66 -14.25 72.21
CA THR A 377 20.10 -14.27 72.56
C THR A 377 20.88 -13.05 72.09
N GLN A 378 20.24 -12.03 71.51
CA GLN A 378 20.87 -10.71 71.39
C GLN A 378 20.70 -9.95 72.71
N PRO A 379 21.78 -9.44 73.34
CA PRO A 379 21.66 -8.50 74.43
C PRO A 379 20.97 -7.22 73.95
N SER A 380 20.17 -6.59 74.81
CA SER A 380 19.71 -5.23 74.60
C SER A 380 20.90 -4.26 74.65
N GLN A 381 21.14 -3.56 73.54
CA GLN A 381 21.93 -2.33 73.45
C GLN A 381 20.98 -1.20 73.07
#